data_AF-A0A3B8X6J9-F1
#
_entry.id   AF-A0A3B8X6J9-F1
#
_cell.length_a   1.000
_cell.length_b   1.000
_cell.length_c   1.000
_cell.angle_alpha   90.00
_cell.angle_beta   90.00
_cell.angle_gamma   90.00
#
_symmetry.space_group_name_H-M   'P 1'
#
loop_
_entity.id
_entity.type
_entity.pdbx_description
1 polymer ?
#
loop_
_entity_poly.entity_id
_entity_poly.type
_entity_poly.pdbx_seq_one_letter_code
_entity_poly.pdbx_strand_id
1 'polypeptide(L)'
;GLGALLEEGYKPHSPAAKLQQMGVTWNQESRPQPQQQSALLALQQKNGQTLVAVYQNFYAITRYNHSPLYAMAVFQLSEALREGRQ
;
A
#
# COMPACT_ATOMS: atom_id res chain seq x y z
N GLY A 1 -0.67 -9.74 15.03
CA GLY A 1 -0.35 -8.32 15.30
C GLY A 1 0.25 -7.69 14.06
N LEU A 2 0.47 -6.37 14.06
CA LEU A 2 1.00 -5.62 12.90
C LEU A 2 2.29 -6.20 12.31
N GLY A 3 3.22 -6.68 13.15
CA GLY A 3 4.48 -7.30 12.68
C GLY A 3 4.28 -8.50 11.76
N ALA A 4 3.30 -9.37 12.06
CA ALA A 4 3.01 -10.54 11.22
C ALA A 4 2.50 -10.13 9.82
N LEU A 5 1.71 -9.05 9.71
CA LEU A 5 1.26 -8.54 8.42
C LEU A 5 2.42 -7.98 7.58
N LEU A 6 3.44 -7.42 8.21
CA LEU A 6 4.61 -6.88 7.51
C LEU A 6 5.52 -8.00 6.97
N GLU A 7 5.62 -9.12 7.69
CA GLU A 7 6.40 -10.29 7.26
C GLU A 7 5.77 -11.02 6.06
N GLU A 8 4.45 -10.92 5.88
CA GLU A 8 3.74 -11.49 4.71
C GLU A 8 4.05 -10.74 3.39
N GLY A 9 4.69 -9.57 3.46
CA GLY A 9 5.17 -8.81 2.31
C GLY A 9 4.10 -7.98 1.60
N TYR A 10 4.34 -7.60 0.34
CA TYR A 10 3.53 -6.61 -0.39
C TYR A 10 2.59 -7.21 -1.45
N LYS A 11 2.53 -8.54 -1.57
CA LYS A 11 1.52 -9.22 -2.40
C LYS A 11 0.21 -9.27 -1.62
N PRO A 12 -0.91 -8.71 -2.10
CA PRO A 12 -2.18 -8.75 -1.38
C PRO A 12 -2.56 -10.16 -0.93
N HIS A 13 -2.76 -10.33 0.37
CA HIS A 13 -2.92 -11.63 1.03
C HIS A 13 -4.01 -11.63 2.11
N SER A 14 -4.45 -10.45 2.55
CA SER A 14 -5.44 -10.28 3.62
C SER A 14 -6.57 -9.32 3.20
N PRO A 15 -7.83 -9.62 3.53
CA PRO A 15 -8.93 -8.67 3.38
C PRO A 15 -8.67 -7.39 4.19
N ALA A 16 -9.08 -6.23 3.68
CA ALA A 16 -8.92 -4.95 4.39
C ALA A 16 -9.57 -4.96 5.79
N ALA A 17 -10.66 -5.71 5.97
CA ALA A 17 -11.28 -5.92 7.29
C ALA A 17 -10.31 -6.48 8.34
N LYS A 18 -9.41 -7.40 7.95
CA LYS A 18 -8.39 -8.00 8.83
C LYS A 18 -7.36 -6.94 9.24
N LEU A 19 -6.91 -6.10 8.29
CA LEU A 19 -6.01 -4.97 8.60
C LEU A 19 -6.67 -3.98 9.56
N GLN A 20 -7.96 -3.69 9.38
CA GLN A 20 -8.72 -2.81 10.27
C GLN A 20 -8.81 -3.36 11.69
N GLN A 21 -9.05 -4.67 11.85
CA GLN A 21 -9.03 -5.34 13.16
C GLN A 21 -7.65 -5.28 13.84
N MET A 22 -6.58 -5.11 13.06
CA MET A 22 -5.21 -4.93 13.56
C MET A 22 -4.82 -3.47 13.78
N GLY A 23 -5.77 -2.53 13.68
CA GLY A 23 -5.56 -1.12 13.98
C GLY A 23 -5.16 -0.24 12.79
N VAL A 24 -5.13 -0.78 11.57
CA VAL A 24 -4.93 0.03 10.37
C VAL A 24 -6.18 0.86 10.10
N THR A 25 -6.01 2.15 9.87
CA THR A 25 -7.09 3.09 9.57
C THR A 25 -6.87 3.75 8.22
N TRP A 26 -7.97 4.21 7.62
CA TRP A 26 -7.98 4.96 6.37
C TRP A 26 -8.75 6.27 6.59
N ASN A 27 -8.45 7.29 5.79
CA ASN A 27 -9.34 8.44 5.72
C ASN A 27 -10.70 8.00 5.14
N GLN A 28 -11.77 8.78 5.38
CA GLN A 28 -13.11 8.39 4.95
C GLN A 28 -13.22 8.24 3.42
N GLU A 29 -12.49 9.07 2.67
CA GLU A 29 -12.55 9.14 1.21
C GLU A 29 -11.83 7.98 0.49
N SER A 30 -10.85 7.33 1.13
CA SER A 30 -10.07 6.22 0.55
C SER A 30 -10.33 4.87 1.22
N ARG A 31 -11.42 4.76 1.99
CA ARG A 31 -11.73 3.54 2.73
C ARG A 31 -12.01 2.37 1.76
N PRO A 32 -11.24 1.27 1.81
CA PRO A 32 -11.46 0.12 0.94
C PRO A 32 -12.73 -0.65 1.35
N GLN A 33 -13.28 -1.44 0.41
CA GLN A 33 -14.30 -2.42 0.76
C GLN A 33 -13.72 -3.49 1.72
N PRO A 34 -14.48 -4.01 2.69
CA PRO A 34 -13.96 -4.94 3.70
C PRO A 34 -13.28 -6.19 3.12
N GLN A 35 -13.78 -6.69 1.99
CA GLN A 35 -13.29 -7.91 1.32
C GLN A 35 -12.12 -7.66 0.36
N GLN A 36 -11.79 -6.40 0.06
CA GLN A 36 -10.73 -6.05 -0.87
C GLN A 36 -9.39 -6.60 -0.36
N GLN A 37 -8.71 -7.36 -1.21
CA GLN A 37 -7.40 -7.92 -0.89
C GLN A 37 -6.36 -6.82 -0.77
N SER A 38 -5.60 -6.86 0.30
CA SER A 38 -4.61 -5.86 0.69
C SER A 38 -3.39 -6.51 1.32
N ALA A 39 -2.30 -5.75 1.36
CA ALA A 39 -1.11 -6.04 2.14
C ALA A 39 -0.69 -4.78 2.89
N LEU A 40 0.01 -4.95 4.00
CA LEU A 40 0.59 -3.83 4.73
C LEU A 40 2.07 -3.74 4.42
N LEU A 41 2.50 -2.59 3.92
CA LEU A 41 3.88 -2.34 3.54
C LEU A 41 4.49 -1.28 4.44
N ALA A 42 5.68 -1.57 4.97
CA ALA A 42 6.52 -0.59 5.62
C ALA A 42 7.53 -0.01 4.62
N LEU A 43 7.42 1.28 4.33
CA LEU A 43 8.35 2.01 3.47
C LEU A 43 9.28 2.87 4.30
N GLN A 44 10.59 2.72 4.09
CA GLN A 44 11.57 3.63 4.67
C GLN A 44 11.61 4.92 3.86
N GLN A 45 11.32 6.04 4.51
CA GLN A 45 11.42 7.38 3.96
C GLN A 45 12.46 8.20 4.73
N LYS A 46 12.82 9.37 4.19
CA LYS A 46 13.81 10.27 4.82
C LYS A 46 13.46 10.64 6.26
N ASN A 47 12.17 10.74 6.59
CA ASN A 47 11.68 11.17 7.90
C ASN A 47 11.20 10.01 8.78
N GLY A 48 11.58 8.77 8.44
CA GLY A 48 11.20 7.56 9.16
C GLY A 48 10.36 6.60 8.32
N GLN A 49 9.76 5.63 9.01
CA GLN A 49 8.99 4.58 8.37
C GLN A 49 7.53 5.01 8.18
N THR A 50 6.98 4.76 6.99
CA THR A 50 5.57 4.93 6.68
C THR A 50 4.92 3.58 6.45
N LEU A 51 3.80 3.32 7.11
CA LEU A 51 2.95 2.16 6.85
C LEU A 51 1.92 2.51 5.78
N VAL A 52 1.86 1.70 4.73
CA VAL A 52 0.95 1.91 3.59
C VAL A 52 0.20 0.62 3.31
N ALA A 53 -1.13 0.72 3.20
CA ALA A 53 -1.93 -0.37 2.67
C ALA A 53 -1.82 -0.38 1.13
N VAL A 54 -1.38 -1.50 0.57
CA VAL A 54 -1.22 -1.67 -0.88
C VAL A 54 -2.17 -2.74 -1.42
N TYR A 55 -2.55 -2.59 -2.69
CA TYR A 55 -3.57 -3.42 -3.34
C TYR A 55 -3.07 -4.02 -4.66
N GLN A 56 -3.94 -4.74 -5.36
CA GLN A 56 -3.59 -5.48 -6.57
C GLN A 56 -2.93 -4.63 -7.66
N ASN A 57 -3.38 -3.39 -7.87
CA ASN A 57 -2.77 -2.49 -8.86
C ASN A 57 -1.35 -2.09 -8.50
N PHE A 58 -1.06 -1.85 -7.22
CA PHE A 58 0.31 -1.60 -6.75
C PHE A 58 1.19 -2.83 -6.98
N TYR A 59 0.68 -4.02 -6.63
CA TYR A 59 1.39 -5.28 -6.88
C TYR A 59 1.68 -5.51 -8.37
N ALA A 60 0.79 -5.10 -9.27
CA ALA A 60 1.02 -5.17 -10.71
C ALA A 60 2.24 -4.34 -11.15
N ILE A 61 2.46 -3.14 -10.58
CA ILE A 61 3.65 -2.32 -10.86
C ILE A 61 4.93 -3.07 -10.45
N THR A 62 4.89 -3.79 -9.32
CA THR A 62 6.04 -4.58 -8.86
C THR A 62 6.38 -5.77 -9.78
N ARG A 63 5.51 -6.12 -10.75
CA ARG A 63 5.81 -7.17 -11.74
C ARG A 63 6.81 -6.70 -12.80
N TYR A 64 6.95 -5.40 -13.02
CA TYR A 64 8.01 -4.83 -13.87
C TYR A 64 9.36 -4.81 -13.17
N ASN A 65 9.35 -4.48 -11.88
CA ASN A 65 10.53 -4.46 -11.03
C ASN A 65 10.12 -4.86 -9.61
N HIS A 66 10.72 -5.91 -9.06
CA HIS A 66 10.39 -6.52 -7.77
C HIS A 66 10.83 -5.66 -6.56
N SER A 67 10.69 -4.34 -6.65
CA SER A 67 11.05 -3.38 -5.60
C SER A 67 9.81 -2.56 -5.19
N PRO A 68 9.38 -2.62 -3.91
CA PRO A 68 8.29 -1.79 -3.41
C PRO A 68 8.58 -0.28 -3.47
N LEU A 69 9.85 0.10 -3.30
CA LEU A 69 10.28 1.50 -3.45
C LEU A 69 10.13 1.98 -4.89
N TYR A 70 10.48 1.13 -5.87
CA TYR A 70 10.24 1.43 -7.28
C TYR A 70 8.75 1.61 -7.56
N ALA A 71 7.91 0.68 -7.09
CA ALA A 71 6.47 0.76 -7.33
C ALA A 71 5.83 1.99 -6.67
N MET A 72 6.29 2.38 -5.48
CA MET A 72 5.82 3.61 -4.84
C MET A 72 6.29 4.86 -5.58
N ALA A 73 7.52 4.91 -6.07
CA ALA A 73 8.01 6.03 -6.87
C ALA A 73 7.22 6.20 -8.17
N VAL A 74 6.92 5.10 -8.87
CA VAL A 74 6.07 5.11 -10.08
C VAL A 74 4.66 5.60 -9.76
N PHE A 75 4.05 5.10 -8.69
CA PHE A 75 2.72 5.55 -8.25
C PHE A 75 2.72 7.05 -7.93
N GLN A 76 3.64 7.51 -7.08
CA GLN A 76 3.73 8.93 -6.70
C GLN A 76 3.98 9.85 -7.90
N LEU A 77 4.85 9.44 -8.83
CA LEU A 77 5.07 10.18 -10.08
C LEU A 77 3.79 10.28 -10.90
N SER A 78 3.01 9.19 -11.00
CA SER A 78 1.75 9.19 -11.76
C SER A 78 0.70 10.12 -11.16
N GLU A 79 0.60 10.20 -9.82
CA GLU A 79 -0.27 11.14 -9.12
C GLU A 79 0.15 12.59 -9.38
N ALA A 80 1.45 12.90 -9.22
CA ALA A 80 1.98 14.24 -9.47
C ALA A 80 1.75 14.71 -10.93
N LEU A 81 1.90 13.82 -11.91
CA LEU A 81 1.60 14.11 -13.31
C LEU A 81 0.09 14.28 -13.58
N ARG A 82 -0.78 13.68 -12.77
CA ARG A 82 -2.23 13.87 -12.88
C ARG A 82 -2.62 15.24 -12.31
N GLU A 83 -2.08 15.60 -11.16
CA GLU A 83 -2.31 16.90 -10.51
C GLU A 83 -1.79 18.05 -11.37
N GLY A 84 -0.58 17.94 -11.94
CA GLY A 84 -0.02 18.99 -12.81
C GLY A 84 -0.69 19.12 -14.19
N ARG A 85 -1.65 18.25 -14.53
CA ARG A 85 -2.46 18.34 -15.76
C ARG A 85 -3.84 18.96 -15.54
N GLN A 86 -4.22 19.25 -14.29
CA GLN A 86 -5.42 20.01 -13.94
C GLN A 86 -5.15 21.51 -14.00
#